data_AF-A0A075FY29-F1
#
_entry.id   AF-A0A075FY29-F1
#
_cell.length_a   1.000
_cell.length_b   1.000
_cell.length_c   1.000
_cell.angle_alpha   90.00
_cell.angle_beta   90.00
_cell.angle_gamma   90.00
#
_symmetry.space_group_name_H-M   'P 1'
#
loop_
_entity.id
_entity.type
_entity.pdbx_description
1 polymer ?
#
loop_
_entity_poly.entity_id
_entity_poly.type
_entity_poly.pdbx_seq_one_letter_code
_entity_poly.pdbx_strand_id
1 'polypeptide(L)' 'MIIKLDEYGIAASTGSACSMHTQKASHVLKAMGFNHEQITGSLRMSFGYLNTLDEVDQTIDVLKKL' A
#
# COMPACT_ATOMS: atom_id res chain seq x y z
N MET A 1 0.57 8.69 -2.38
CA MET A 1 1.58 7.65 -2.10
C MET A 1 1.70 6.65 -3.25
N ILE A 2 0.62 5.98 -3.68
CA ILE A 2 0.68 4.99 -4.78
C ILE A 2 1.28 5.52 -6.07
N ILE A 3 0.82 6.69 -6.55
CA ILE A 3 1.36 7.32 -7.77
C ILE A 3 2.87 7.58 -7.64
N LYS A 4 3.33 8.06 -6.47
CA LYS A 4 4.76 8.29 -6.23
C LYS A 4 5.55 6.97 -6.24
N LEU A 5 5.03 5.90 -5.66
CA LEU A 5 5.71 4.60 -5.66
C LEU A 5 5.84 4.02 -7.08
N ASP A 6 4.82 4.22 -7.92
CA ASP A 6 4.82 3.82 -9.33
C ASP A 6 5.91 4.55 -10.14
N GLU A 7 6.18 5.83 -9.84
CA GLU A 7 7.30 6.58 -10.45
C GLU A 7 8.68 5.96 -10.13
N TYR A 8 8.80 5.23 -9.03
CA TYR A 8 10.00 4.46 -8.67
C TYR A 8 9.93 2.98 -9.10
N GLY A 9 8.91 2.59 -9.88
CA GLY A 9 8.71 1.23 -10.35
C GLY A 9 8.18 0.26 -9.28
N ILE A 10 7.65 0.77 -8.16
CA ILE A 10 7.15 -0.05 -7.05
C ILE A 10 5.62 -0.15 -7.14
N ALA A 11 5.12 -1.36 -7.43
CA ALA A 11 3.69 -1.63 -7.42
C ALA A 11 3.16 -1.81 -5.98
N ALA A 12 2.17 -0.99 -5.61
CA ALA A 12 1.50 -1.08 -4.31
C ALA A 12 0.01 -0.77 -4.42
N SER A 13 -0.75 -1.04 -3.36
CA SER A 13 -2.19 -0.78 -3.29
C SER A 13 -2.57 -0.04 -2.00
N THR A 14 -3.74 0.58 -1.99
CA THR A 14 -4.35 1.20 -0.80
C THR A 14 -5.69 0.52 -0.54
N GLY A 15 -5.98 0.19 0.72
CA GLY A 15 -7.25 -0.44 1.11
C GLY A 15 -7.59 -1.74 0.36
N SER A 16 -8.88 -2.12 0.37
CA SER A 16 -9.40 -3.23 -0.43
C SER A 16 -9.46 -2.82 -1.90
N ALA A 17 -8.79 -3.58 -2.77
CA ALA A 17 -8.44 -3.30 -4.16
C ALA A 17 -9.57 -2.89 -5.16
N CYS A 18 -10.79 -2.66 -4.72
CA CYS A 18 -11.94 -2.32 -5.57
C CYS A 18 -12.67 -1.06 -5.06
N SER A 19 -12.08 0.12 -5.27
CA SER A 19 -12.76 1.38 -4.98
C SER A 19 -12.58 2.39 -6.11
N MET A 20 -12.86 1.96 -7.35
CA MET A 20 -12.97 2.86 -8.50
C MET A 20 -14.20 3.77 -8.47
N HIS A 21 -15.20 3.52 -7.60
CA HIS A 21 -16.44 4.32 -7.55
C HIS A 21 -16.91 4.77 -6.17
N THR A 22 -16.35 4.25 -5.06
CA THR A 22 -16.62 4.79 -3.73
C THR A 22 -15.36 4.66 -2.90
N GLN A 23 -14.78 5.78 -2.43
CA GLN A 23 -13.70 5.79 -1.44
C GLN A 23 -14.24 5.34 -0.07
N LYS A 24 -14.74 4.11 0.02
CA LYS A 24 -15.18 3.54 1.29
C LYS A 24 -13.95 3.00 2.00
N ALA A 25 -13.76 3.46 3.24
CA ALA A 25 -12.78 2.92 4.17
C ALA A 25 -12.84 1.38 4.17
N SER A 26 -11.67 0.73 4.20
CA SER A 26 -11.58 -0.73 4.23
C SER A 26 -12.42 -1.31 5.36
N HIS A 27 -13.45 -2.09 5.00
CA HIS A 27 -14.32 -2.73 5.98
C HIS A 27 -13.54 -3.73 6.86
N VAL A 28 -12.48 -4.35 6.31
CA VAL A 28 -11.59 -5.26 7.05
C VAL A 28 -10.80 -4.49 8.09
N LEU A 29 -10.12 -3.39 7.71
CA LEU A 29 -9.34 -2.60 8.67
C LEU A 29 -10.25 -1.95 9.73
N LYS A 30 -11.48 -1.58 9.35
CA LYS A 30 -12.50 -1.13 10.31
C LYS A 30 -12.88 -2.24 11.29
N ALA A 31 -13.08 -3.47 10.83
CA ALA A 31 -13.38 -4.62 11.69
C ALA A 31 -12.20 -4.99 12.61
N MET A 32 -10.96 -4.72 12.18
CA MET A 32 -9.76 -4.85 13.01
C MET A 32 -9.61 -3.75 14.07
N GLY A 33 -10.50 -2.75 14.07
CA GLY A 33 -10.51 -1.68 15.08
C GLY A 33 -9.65 -0.46 14.75
N PHE A 34 -9.14 -0.34 13.51
CA PHE A 34 -8.40 0.85 13.09
C PHE A 34 -9.33 2.06 12.93
N ASN A 35 -8.81 3.24 13.27
CA ASN A 35 -9.55 4.49 13.08
C ASN A 35 -9.53 4.95 11.60
N HIS A 36 -10.33 5.97 11.27
CA HIS A 36 -10.48 6.41 9.89
C HIS A 36 -9.16 6.87 9.25
N GLU A 37 -8.34 7.61 9.98
CA GLU A 37 -7.06 8.14 9.51
C GLU A 37 -6.06 7.02 9.20
N GLN A 38 -5.98 6.00 10.06
CA GLN A 38 -5.17 4.81 9.83
C GLN A 38 -5.65 4.02 8.61
N ILE A 39 -6.97 3.94 8.39
CA ILE A 39 -7.53 3.20 7.25
C ILE A 39 -7.24 3.94 5.93
N THR A 40 -7.44 5.25 5.88
CA THR A 40 -7.22 6.05 4.65
C THR A 40 -5.73 6.20 4.34
N GLY A 41 -4.87 6.18 5.35
CA GLY A 41 -3.41 6.15 5.19
C GLY A 41 -2.79 4.77 4.97
N SER A 42 -3.60 3.71 4.86
CA SER A 42 -3.07 2.34 4.74
C SER A 42 -2.39 2.06 3.39
N LEU A 43 -1.21 1.45 3.45
CA LEU A 43 -0.47 0.94 2.30
C LEU A 43 -0.43 -0.59 2.36
N ARG A 44 -0.74 -1.24 1.23
CA ARG A 44 -0.67 -2.70 1.09
C ARG A 44 0.37 -3.05 0.03
N MET A 45 1.36 -3.84 0.46
CA MET A 45 2.32 -4.51 -0.42
C MET A 45 2.09 -6.02 -0.33
N SER A 46 2.30 -6.73 -1.42
CA SER A 46 2.10 -8.18 -1.50
C SER A 46 3.27 -8.78 -2.25
N PHE A 47 3.89 -9.80 -1.65
CA PHE A 47 5.04 -10.48 -2.23
C PHE A 47 4.59 -11.68 -3.05
N GLY A 48 5.30 -11.95 -4.13
CA GLY A 48 5.23 -13.15 -4.94
C GLY A 48 6.55 -13.92 -4.92
N TYR A 49 6.53 -15.13 -5.48
CA TYR A 49 7.70 -16.02 -5.50
C TYR A 49 8.94 -15.44 -6.19
N LEU A 50 8.73 -14.54 -7.15
CA LEU A 50 9.81 -13.92 -7.93
C LEU A 50 10.42 -12.70 -7.23
N ASN A 51 9.88 -12.25 -6.10
CA ASN A 51 10.46 -11.11 -5.42
C ASN A 51 11.81 -11.45 -4.80
N THR A 52 12.69 -10.46 -4.81
CA THR A 52 14.05 -10.59 -4.27
C THR A 52 14.25 -9.71 -3.05
N LEU A 53 15.25 -10.03 -2.23
CA LEU A 53 15.63 -9.18 -1.09
C LEU A 53 16.14 -7.82 -1.57
N ASP A 54 16.84 -7.76 -2.70
CA ASP A 54 17.32 -6.51 -3.28
C ASP A 54 16.17 -5.56 -3.63
N GLU A 55 15.07 -6.09 -4.19
CA GLU A 55 13.84 -5.31 -4.45
C GLU A 55 13.20 -4.79 -3.15
N VAL A 56 13.26 -5.57 -2.07
CA VAL A 56 12.77 -5.15 -0.74
C VAL A 56 13.62 -4.00 -0.21
N ASP A 57 14.95 -4.13 -0.27
CA ASP A 57 15.87 -3.09 0.21
C ASP A 57 15.71 -1.80 -0.58
N GLN A 58 15.60 -1.88 -1.91
CA GLN A 58 15.29 -0.73 -2.77
C GLN A 58 13.94 -0.10 -2.40
N THR A 59 12.91 -0.91 -2.15
CA THR A 59 11.58 -0.44 -1.76
C THR A 59 11.64 0.31 -0.42
N ILE A 60 12.38 -0.21 0.56
CA ILE A 60 12.58 0.43 1.87
C ILE A 60 13.28 1.78 1.72
N ASP A 61 14.32 1.86 0.89
CA ASP A 61 15.08 3.10 0.67
C ASP A 61 14.25 4.17 -0.04
N VAL A 62 13.37 3.78 -0.97
CA VAL A 62 12.40 4.70 -1.57
C VAL A 62 11.39 5.18 -0.53
N LEU A 63 10.82 4.27 0.27
CA LEU A 63 9.83 4.62 1.31
C LEU A 63 10.37 5.61 2.33
N LYS A 64 11.65 5.53 2.73
CA LYS A 64 12.28 6.47 3.65
C LYS A 64 12.44 7.89 3.08
N LYS A 65 12.48 8.03 1.75
CA LYS A 65 12.66 9.32 1.05
C LYS A 65 11.34 10.02 0.75
N LEU A 66 10.23 9.29 0.79
CA LEU A 66 8.88 9.77 0.47
C LEU A 66 8.19 10.40 1.68
#